data_AF-A0A3D0P932-F1
#
_entry.id   AF-A0A3D0P932-F1
#
_cell.length_a   1.000
_cell.length_b   1.000
_cell.length_c   1.000
_cell.angle_alpha   90.00
_cell.angle_beta   90.00
_cell.angle_gamma   90.00
#
_symmetry.space_group_name_H-M   'P 1'
#
loop_
_entity.id
_entity.type
_entity.pdbx_description
1 polymer ?
#
loop_
_entity_poly.entity_id
_entity_poly.type
_entity_poly.pdbx_seq_one_letter_code
_entity_poly.pdbx_strand_id
1 'polypeptide(L)'
;MTERFEGHLIRKLIKRSWKLLPPAARKRIVRLTQPRFTASAAAVVVNSEGKVLLLEHLLRPYSGWGFPGGFIDRGETPEAAVIREVREETG
;
A
#
# COMPACT_ATOMS: atom_id res chain seq x y z
N MET A 1 19.47 25.95 -1.11
CA MET A 1 19.45 25.78 -2.59
C MET A 1 20.32 24.60 -3.06
N THR A 2 21.32 24.19 -2.28
CA THR A 2 22.22 23.05 -2.51
C THR A 2 21.58 21.66 -2.37
N GLU A 3 20.64 21.46 -1.43
CA GLU A 3 20.01 20.15 -1.20
C GLU A 3 19.20 19.60 -2.40
N ARG A 4 18.66 20.48 -3.24
CA ARG A 4 17.88 20.09 -4.42
C ARG A 4 18.75 19.57 -5.58
N PHE A 5 20.01 20.01 -5.64
CA PHE A 5 20.96 19.64 -6.69
C PHE A 5 21.61 18.27 -6.40
N GLU A 6 22.00 18.04 -5.15
CA GLU A 6 22.57 16.77 -4.66
C GLU A 6 21.64 15.58 -4.96
N GLY A 7 20.34 15.71 -4.62
CA GLY A 7 19.36 14.66 -4.87
C GLY A 7 19.11 14.37 -6.36
N HIS A 8 19.25 15.39 -7.23
CA HIS A 8 19.09 15.21 -8.67
C HIS A 8 20.26 14.40 -9.27
N LEU A 9 21.49 14.71 -8.85
CA LEU A 9 22.69 14.03 -9.33
C LEU A 9 22.72 12.57 -8.87
N ILE A 10 22.39 12.32 -7.60
CA ILE A 10 22.30 10.97 -7.03
C ILE A 10 21.27 10.13 -7.79
N ARG A 11 20.06 10.66 -8.04
CA ARG A 11 19.02 9.98 -8.82
C ARG A 11 19.47 9.68 -10.25
N LYS A 12 20.22 10.59 -10.88
CA LYS A 12 20.75 10.42 -12.24
C LYS A 12 21.82 9.32 -12.29
N LEU A 13 22.71 9.29 -11.30
CA LEU A 13 23.72 8.23 -11.14
C LEU A 13 23.06 6.87 -10.91
N ILE A 14 22.11 6.76 -9.98
CA ILE A 14 21.36 5.51 -9.73
C ILE A 14 20.67 5.01 -11.01
N LYS A 15 20.01 5.89 -11.76
CA LYS A 15 19.36 5.52 -13.04
C LYS A 15 20.37 5.04 -14.08
N ARG A 16 21.55 5.66 -14.15
CA ARG A 16 22.61 5.28 -15.11
C ARG A 16 23.20 3.93 -14.75
N SER A 17 23.51 3.72 -13.47
CA SER A 17 24.00 2.44 -12.94
C SER A 17 22.97 1.32 -13.09
N TRP A 18 21.68 1.61 -12.93
CA TRP A 18 20.61 0.65 -13.18
C TRP A 18 20.62 0.11 -14.61
N LYS A 19 20.92 0.96 -15.61
CA LYS A 19 20.99 0.55 -17.02
C LYS A 19 22.21 -0.32 -17.35
N LEU A 20 23.27 -0.24 -16.55
CA LEU A 20 24.48 -1.04 -16.72
C LEU A 20 24.30 -2.49 -16.24
N LEU A 21 23.29 -2.76 -15.41
CA LEU A 21 23.04 -4.11 -14.90
C LEU A 21 22.44 -5.03 -15.98
N PRO A 22 22.89 -6.29 -16.08
CA PRO A 22 22.25 -7.29 -16.93
C PRO A 22 20.74 -7.41 -16.62
N PRO A 23 19.87 -7.66 -17.61
CA PRO A 23 18.42 -7.77 -17.40
C PRO A 23 18.04 -8.76 -16.30
N ALA A 24 18.76 -9.88 -16.17
CA ALA A 24 18.54 -10.89 -15.14
C ALA A 24 18.82 -10.34 -13.72
N ALA A 25 19.89 -9.56 -13.55
CA ALA A 25 20.24 -8.94 -12.27
C ALA A 25 19.22 -7.88 -11.87
N ARG A 26 18.82 -7.01 -12.80
CA ARG A 26 17.72 -6.04 -12.59
C ARG A 26 16.44 -6.73 -12.14
N LYS A 27 16.03 -7.79 -12.86
CA LYS A 27 14.82 -8.56 -12.54
C LYS A 27 14.91 -9.21 -11.16
N ARG A 28 16.09 -9.72 -10.78
CA ARG A 28 16.32 -10.32 -9.45
C ARG A 28 16.25 -9.27 -8.34
N ILE A 29 16.86 -8.10 -8.53
CA ILE A 29 16.79 -6.99 -7.57
C ILE A 29 15.35 -6.51 -7.41
N VAL A 30 14.61 -6.28 -8.50
CA VAL A 30 13.19 -5.91 -8.43
C VAL A 30 12.38 -6.97 -7.69
N ARG A 31 12.57 -8.25 -8.02
CA ARG A 31 11.84 -9.37 -7.38
C ARG A 31 12.13 -9.56 -5.89
N LEU A 32 13.30 -9.11 -5.42
CA LEU A 32 13.70 -9.19 -4.01
C LEU A 32 13.27 -7.95 -3.22
N THR A 33 13.09 -6.81 -3.88
CA THR A 33 12.84 -5.51 -3.23
C THR A 33 11.38 -5.08 -3.30
N GLN A 34 10.66 -5.46 -4.36
CA GLN A 34 9.26 -5.13 -4.57
C GLN A 34 8.34 -6.23 -4.00
N PRO A 35 7.22 -5.86 -3.35
CA PRO A 35 6.16 -6.80 -3.00
C PRO A 35 5.67 -7.54 -4.25
N ARG A 36 5.44 -8.85 -4.12
CA ARG A 36 4.98 -9.69 -5.24
C ARG A 36 3.46 -9.74 -5.37
N PHE A 37 2.78 -9.37 -4.30
CA PHE A 37 1.33 -9.33 -4.18
C PHE A 37 0.97 -8.16 -3.28
N THR A 38 -0.17 -7.55 -3.56
CA THR A 38 -0.82 -6.62 -2.65
C THR A 38 -1.74 -7.43 -1.74
N ALA A 39 -1.71 -7.17 -0.44
CA ALA A 39 -2.60 -7.78 0.52
C ALA A 39 -3.45 -6.69 1.19
N SER A 40 -4.67 -7.05 1.59
CA SER A 40 -5.62 -6.16 2.24
C SER A 40 -6.31 -6.90 3.38
N ALA A 41 -6.74 -6.16 4.39
CA ALA A 41 -7.56 -6.67 5.49
C ALA A 41 -8.87 -5.87 5.55
N ALA A 42 -9.97 -6.54 5.88
CA ALA A 42 -11.30 -5.93 5.98
C ALA A 42 -12.06 -6.49 7.18
N ALA A 43 -12.88 -5.67 7.82
CA ALA A 43 -13.67 -6.05 8.98
C ALA A 43 -15.15 -6.29 8.63
N VAL A 44 -15.69 -7.38 9.16
CA VAL A 44 -17.14 -7.61 9.23
C VAL A 44 -17.61 -7.19 10.61
N VAL A 45 -18.13 -5.96 10.70
CA VAL A 45 -18.66 -5.41 11.96
C VAL A 45 -20.17 -5.64 12.00
N VAL A 46 -20.64 -6.26 13.08
CA VAL A 46 -22.05 -6.62 13.24
C VAL A 46 -22.62 -5.93 14.48
N ASN A 47 -23.81 -5.33 14.36
CA ASN A 47 -24.50 -4.72 15.49
C ASN A 47 -25.36 -5.75 16.26
N SER A 48 -25.99 -5.33 17.36
CA SER A 48 -26.85 -6.19 18.19
C SER A 48 -28.11 -6.73 17.48
N GLU A 49 -28.50 -6.12 16.36
CA GLU A 49 -29.62 -6.57 15.52
C GLU A 49 -29.16 -7.52 14.39
N GLY A 50 -27.87 -7.87 14.32
CA GLY A 50 -27.32 -8.71 13.26
C GLY A 50 -27.08 -7.98 11.93
N LYS A 51 -27.16 -6.65 11.90
CA LYS A 51 -26.87 -5.84 10.70
C LYS A 51 -25.36 -5.64 10.54
N VAL A 52 -24.89 -5.63 9.30
CA VAL A 52 -23.47 -5.49 8.96
C VAL A 52 -23.14 -4.05 8.54
N LEU A 53 -22.06 -3.50 9.07
CA LEU A 53 -21.56 -2.19 8.67
C LEU A 53 -20.94 -2.26 7.27
N LEU A 54 -21.40 -1.38 6.37
CA LEU A 54 -20.81 -1.14 5.07
C LEU A 54 -20.54 0.35 4.91
N LEU A 55 -19.48 0.69 4.20
CA LEU A 55 -19.08 2.06 3.89
C LEU A 55 -19.20 2.33 2.39
N GLU A 56 -19.58 3.57 2.04
CA GLU A 56 -19.48 4.09 0.68
C GLU A 56 -18.17 4.87 0.57
N HIS A 57 -17.21 4.35 -0.21
CA HIS A 57 -15.87 4.92 -0.27
C HIS A 57 -15.85 6.25 -1.06
N LEU A 58 -15.62 7.36 -0.36
CA LEU A 58 -15.52 8.71 -0.95
C LEU A 58 -14.44 8.82 -2.03
N LEU A 59 -13.29 8.18 -1.82
CA LEU A 59 -12.13 8.22 -2.74
C LEU A 59 -12.25 7.21 -3.89
N ARG A 60 -13.26 6.34 -3.86
CA ARG A 60 -13.54 5.39 -4.94
C ARG A 60 -15.05 5.36 -5.25
N PRO A 61 -15.59 6.44 -5.85
CA PRO A 61 -17.04 6.68 -6.00
C PRO A 61 -17.79 5.66 -6.88
N TYR A 62 -17.10 4.69 -7.48
CA TYR A 62 -17.71 3.62 -8.28
C TYR A 62 -17.54 2.22 -7.66
N SER A 63 -17.01 2.13 -6.44
CA SER A 63 -16.85 0.84 -5.74
C SER A 63 -18.16 0.28 -5.20
N GLY A 64 -19.17 1.14 -5.06
CA GLY A 64 -20.35 0.83 -4.26
C GLY A 64 -20.01 0.68 -2.78
N TRP A 65 -20.90 -0.02 -2.08
CA TRP A 65 -20.78 -0.33 -0.65
C TRP A 65 -19.78 -1.46 -0.43
N GLY A 66 -18.88 -1.29 0.54
CA GLY A 66 -17.86 -2.26 0.90
C GLY A 66 -17.67 -2.38 2.41
N PHE A 67 -16.95 -3.43 2.82
CA PHE A 67 -16.52 -3.54 4.21
C PHE A 67 -15.44 -2.49 4.52
N PRO A 68 -15.40 -1.95 5.75
CA PRO A 68 -14.27 -1.14 6.19
C PRO A 68 -12.96 -1.93 6.08
N GLY A 69 -11.92 -1.31 5.54
CA GLY A 69 -10.66 -1.99 5.30
C GLY A 69 -9.81 -1.42 4.17
N GLY A 70 -8.56 -1.85 4.14
CA GLY A 70 -7.56 -1.31 3.22
C GLY A 70 -6.32 -2.17 3.10
N PHE A 71 -5.26 -1.57 2.56
CA PHE A 71 -4.02 -2.29 2.25
C PHE A 71 -3.20 -2.55 3.51
N ILE A 72 -2.56 -3.72 3.54
CA ILE A 72 -1.62 -4.07 4.60
C ILE A 72 -0.26 -3.45 4.27
N ASP A 73 0.27 -2.68 5.20
CA ASP A 73 1.59 -2.07 5.06
C ASP A 73 2.74 -3.08 5.18
N ARG A 74 3.91 -2.70 4.68
CA ARG A 74 5.08 -3.59 4.69
C ARG A 74 5.49 -3.92 6.13
N GLY A 75 5.32 -5.19 6.52
CA GLY A 75 5.65 -5.68 7.86
C GLY A 75 4.52 -5.49 8.87
N GLU A 76 3.37 -4.97 8.46
CA GLU A 76 2.15 -4.90 9.26
C GLU A 76 1.46 -6.27 9.30
N THR A 77 0.89 -6.65 10.44
CA THR A 77 0.08 -7.86 10.53
C THR A 77 -1.35 -7.58 10.02
N PRO A 78 -2.07 -8.57 9.47
CA PRO A 78 -3.46 -8.37 9.04
C PRO A 78 -4.37 -7.81 10.15
N GLU A 79 -4.15 -8.22 11.40
CA GLU A 79 -4.90 -7.76 12.57
C GLU A 79 -4.62 -6.28 12.88
N ALA A 80 -3.36 -5.85 12.79
CA ALA A 80 -3.00 -4.45 12.98
C ALA A 80 -3.59 -3.57 11.87
N ALA A 81 -3.51 -4.05 10.61
CA ALA A 81 -4.07 -3.36 9.45
C ALA A 81 -5.58 -3.15 9.58
N VAL A 82 -6.34 -4.20 9.92
CA VAL A 82 -7.80 -4.07 10.02
C VAL A 82 -8.23 -3.14 11.16
N ILE A 83 -7.52 -3.14 12.29
CA ILE A 83 -7.81 -2.21 13.40
C ILE A 83 -7.55 -0.76 12.99
N ARG A 84 -6.41 -0.50 12.32
CA ARG A 84 -6.05 0.84 11.82
C ARG A 84 -7.09 1.35 10.82
N GLU A 85 -7.39 0.56 9.79
CA GLU A 85 -8.32 0.94 8.72
C GLU A 85 -9.73 1.21 9.26
N VAL A 86 -10.26 0.35 10.14
CA VAL A 86 -11.57 0.58 10.76
C VAL A 86 -11.58 1.91 11.52
N ARG A 87 -10.54 2.18 12.33
CA ARG A 87 -10.44 3.44 13.08
C ARG A 87 -10.37 4.66 12.15
N GLU A 88 -9.57 4.59 11.08
CA GLU A 88 -9.41 5.70 10.12
C GLU A 88 -10.70 6.01 9.36
N GLU A 89 -11.48 4.98 9.00
CA GLU A 89 -12.69 5.14 8.21
C GLU A 89 -13.95 5.42 9.05
N THR A 90 -13.98 5.04 10.33
CA THR A 90 -15.16 5.20 11.21
C THR A 90 -14.99 6.20 12.35
N GLY A 91 -13.78 6.70 12.63
CA GLY A 91 -13.46 7.65 13.70
C GLY A 91 -12.86 7.02 14.95
#